data_AF-B0V2Y5-F1
#
_entry.id   AF-B0V2Y5-F1
#
_cell.length_a   1.000
_cell.length_b   1.000
_cell.length_c   1.000
_cell.angle_alpha   90.00
_cell.angle_beta   90.00
_cell.angle_gamma   90.00
#
_symmetry.space_group_name_H-M   'P 1'
#
loop_
_entity.id
_entity.type
_entity.pdbx_description
1 polymer ?
#
loop_
_entity_poly.entity_id
_entity_poly.type
_entity_poly.pdbx_seq_one_letter_code
_entity_poly.pdbx_strand_id
1 'polypeptide(L)'
;MEKENKFIVLLLLSFMATIIGTLILKHKDNQTIKTHLTNSTIKIQEASYSITPIKDSEHFMVSAFIDHRLDGAIRVISIIKRNNLQPLYCVYCTTEHDCKTVETEVQIHTDHFGFPFHVSDVICKGKNMQSASHVLITTHPTKHLYNINMEYLPINNNLVTDNFKYNFTVCISNLFGSYNNVLQFAQTMEMYKLLGVQHVVIYNTSCGADLKKLLKHYESEGFLEIVSWPIDKFLNPSPGWNFQEHKGDLHYYGQLVTLNECIYRHMYQSRYVLLNDIDEIIMPYKYSNLQSLMEDLQSADPSNGVFLIENHIFPKTQFEDSGKFKREEWKNISGINIMEHIYREPERKNVYNPTKMIVNPRKVEQTSVHSSLKNFGGSYHVPFNVCRIVHVRVPLQGHLTKEELFVDKRVWDFENNLIPNVDRTLKLSGLLKDSS
;
A
#
# COMPACT_ATOMS: atom_id res chain seq x y z
N MET A 1 59.13 -56.16 33.30
CA MET A 1 58.00 -55.54 34.02
C MET A 1 58.28 -54.12 34.54
N GLU A 2 59.35 -53.82 35.27
CA GLU A 2 59.53 -52.47 35.86
C GLU A 2 59.86 -51.35 34.83
N LYS A 3 60.55 -51.67 33.73
CA LYS A 3 60.85 -50.71 32.64
C LYS A 3 59.65 -50.38 31.75
N GLU A 4 58.77 -51.35 31.47
CA GLU A 4 57.59 -51.14 30.63
C GLU A 4 56.56 -50.21 31.30
N ASN A 5 56.35 -50.36 32.62
CA ASN A 5 55.44 -49.48 33.35
C ASN A 5 55.89 -48.01 33.33
N LYS A 6 57.20 -47.72 33.38
CA LYS A 6 57.69 -46.33 33.28
C LYS A 6 57.39 -45.71 31.91
N PHE A 7 57.49 -46.49 30.83
CA PHE A 7 57.22 -46.00 29.48
C PHE A 7 55.73 -45.66 29.27
N ILE A 8 54.82 -46.51 29.78
CA ILE A 8 53.38 -46.28 29.70
C ILE A 8 52.98 -45.02 30.49
N VAL A 9 53.55 -44.82 31.69
CA VAL A 9 53.27 -43.62 32.51
C VAL A 9 53.74 -42.35 31.81
N LEU A 10 54.92 -42.37 31.16
CA LEU A 10 55.43 -41.23 30.39
C LEU A 10 54.55 -40.88 29.18
N LEU A 11 54.02 -41.88 28.48
CA LEU A 11 53.07 -41.67 27.38
C LEU A 11 51.75 -41.07 27.85
N LEU A 12 51.20 -41.54 28.98
CA LEU A 12 49.96 -41.00 29.55
C LEU A 12 50.14 -39.55 30.00
N LEU A 13 51.28 -39.20 30.58
CA LEU A 13 51.59 -37.83 30.99
C LEU A 13 51.74 -36.89 29.80
N SER A 14 52.37 -37.32 28.70
CA SER A 14 52.50 -36.50 27.49
C SER A 14 51.15 -36.25 26.82
N PHE A 15 50.28 -37.27 26.79
CA PHE A 15 48.93 -37.18 26.25
C PHE A 15 48.03 -36.25 27.08
N MET A 16 48.10 -36.34 28.41
CA MET A 16 47.39 -35.41 29.30
C MET A 16 47.87 -33.98 29.12
N ALA A 17 49.17 -33.74 28.97
CA ALA A 17 49.71 -32.41 28.71
C ALA A 17 49.22 -31.82 27.37
N THR A 18 49.07 -32.65 26.33
CA THR A 18 48.52 -32.20 25.03
C THR A 18 47.03 -31.89 25.12
N ILE A 19 46.25 -32.70 25.84
CA ILE A 19 44.82 -32.43 26.08
C ILE A 19 44.63 -31.13 26.86
N ILE A 20 45.41 -30.93 27.93
CA ILE A 20 45.34 -29.70 28.74
C ILE A 20 45.76 -28.48 27.91
N GLY A 21 46.84 -28.60 27.12
CA GLY A 21 47.28 -27.52 26.23
C GLY A 21 46.23 -27.12 25.19
N THR A 22 45.57 -28.09 24.56
CA THR A 22 44.49 -27.84 23.58
C THR A 22 43.22 -27.26 24.22
N LEU A 23 42.89 -27.67 25.44
CA LEU A 23 41.79 -27.07 26.22
C LEU A 23 42.08 -25.62 26.61
N ILE A 24 43.31 -25.32 27.03
CA ILE A 24 43.73 -23.95 27.39
C ILE A 24 43.72 -23.05 26.15
N LEU A 25 44.22 -23.52 25.01
CA LEU A 25 44.16 -22.79 23.73
C LEU A 25 42.73 -22.51 23.30
N LYS A 26 41.84 -23.53 23.32
CA LYS A 26 40.41 -23.34 23.03
C LYS A 26 39.73 -22.36 24.01
N HIS A 27 40.12 -22.38 25.28
CA HIS A 27 39.55 -21.47 26.28
C HIS A 27 40.06 -20.04 26.09
N LYS A 28 41.34 -19.85 25.71
CA LYS A 28 41.90 -18.54 25.35
C LYS A 28 41.29 -18.00 24.06
N ASP A 29 41.11 -18.82 23.03
CA ASP A 29 40.41 -18.41 21.81
C ASP A 29 38.96 -18.03 22.12
N ASN A 30 38.23 -18.83 22.90
CA ASN A 30 36.87 -18.49 23.33
C ASN A 30 36.80 -17.21 24.17
N GLN A 31 37.78 -16.95 25.05
CA GLN A 31 37.82 -15.70 25.81
C GLN A 31 38.17 -14.50 24.93
N THR A 32 39.13 -14.65 24.02
CA THR A 32 39.54 -13.59 23.08
C THR A 32 38.38 -13.24 22.14
N ILE A 33 37.64 -14.24 21.67
CA ILE A 33 36.40 -14.08 20.90
C ILE A 33 35.33 -13.38 21.75
N LYS A 34 35.13 -13.78 23.02
CA LYS A 34 34.16 -13.12 23.91
C LYS A 34 34.53 -11.67 24.24
N THR A 35 35.81 -11.33 24.41
CA THR A 35 36.24 -9.96 24.68
C THR A 35 36.16 -9.05 23.46
N HIS A 36 36.27 -9.59 22.24
CA HIS A 36 36.00 -8.81 21.02
C HIS A 36 34.50 -8.67 20.70
N LEU A 37 33.63 -9.45 21.35
CA LEU A 37 32.18 -9.42 21.16
C LEU A 37 31.43 -8.50 22.14
N THR A 38 32.10 -7.91 23.12
CA THR A 38 31.48 -6.89 23.98
C THR A 38 31.41 -5.56 23.22
N ASN A 39 30.19 -5.19 22.82
CA ASN A 39 29.79 -3.89 22.27
C ASN A 39 30.11 -3.62 20.78
N SER A 40 29.94 -4.61 19.88
CA SER A 40 29.59 -4.24 18.50
C SER A 40 28.16 -3.70 18.51
N THR A 41 27.99 -2.41 18.76
CA THR A 41 26.71 -1.71 18.60
C THR A 41 26.22 -1.96 17.19
N ILE A 42 25.16 -2.77 17.04
CA ILE A 42 24.61 -3.12 15.72
C ILE A 42 24.09 -1.82 15.09
N LYS A 43 24.74 -1.36 14.02
CA LYS A 43 24.21 -0.24 13.24
C LYS A 43 23.12 -0.79 12.31
N ILE A 44 21.87 -0.67 12.73
CA ILE A 44 20.72 -0.96 11.87
C ILE A 44 20.75 0.05 10.72
N GLN A 45 20.88 -0.45 9.49
CA GLN A 45 20.67 0.36 8.30
C GLN A 45 19.20 0.26 7.93
N GLU A 46 18.49 1.38 7.99
CA GLU A 46 17.09 1.44 7.55
C GLU A 46 16.99 1.46 6.02
N ALA A 47 15.97 0.81 5.49
CA ALA A 47 15.67 0.84 4.06
C ALA A 47 15.45 2.26 3.56
N SER A 48 16.15 2.62 2.47
CA SER A 48 16.04 3.97 1.88
C SER A 48 14.85 4.12 0.91
N TYR A 49 14.19 3.03 0.57
CA TYR A 49 13.12 2.97 -0.45
C TYR A 49 11.92 2.18 0.06
N SER A 50 10.77 2.35 -0.60
CA SER A 50 9.53 1.63 -0.32
C SER A 50 9.55 0.15 -0.71
N ILE A 51 10.58 -0.30 -1.43
CA ILE A 51 10.76 -1.69 -1.87
C ILE A 51 12.21 -2.06 -1.59
N THR A 52 12.42 -3.15 -0.85
CA THR A 52 13.74 -3.65 -0.49
C THR A 52 13.88 -5.11 -0.92
N PRO A 53 14.90 -5.44 -1.74
CA PRO A 53 15.17 -6.83 -2.10
C PRO A 53 15.53 -7.68 -0.87
N ILE A 54 14.94 -8.88 -0.79
CA ILE A 54 15.36 -9.88 0.19
C ILE A 54 16.59 -10.57 -0.37
N LYS A 55 17.72 -10.44 0.33
CA LYS A 55 19.01 -10.96 -0.13
C LYS A 55 18.95 -12.46 -0.43
N ASP A 56 19.67 -12.87 -1.46
CA ASP A 56 19.79 -14.28 -1.90
C ASP A 56 18.41 -14.88 -2.25
N SER A 57 17.51 -14.04 -2.75
CA SER A 57 16.17 -14.42 -3.21
C SER A 57 15.73 -13.54 -4.38
N GLU A 58 14.61 -13.91 -4.98
CA GLU A 58 13.90 -13.06 -5.96
C GLU A 58 12.81 -12.20 -5.29
N HIS A 59 12.65 -12.26 -3.97
CA HIS A 59 11.55 -11.65 -3.24
C HIS A 59 11.88 -10.23 -2.78
N PHE A 60 10.84 -9.47 -2.43
CA PHE A 60 10.97 -8.11 -1.91
C PHE A 60 10.11 -7.92 -0.67
N MET A 61 10.60 -7.11 0.26
CA MET A 61 9.81 -6.58 1.38
C MET A 61 9.46 -5.11 1.10
N VAL A 62 8.30 -4.67 1.58
CA VAL A 62 7.74 -3.35 1.28
C VAL A 62 7.61 -2.52 2.56
N SER A 63 6.88 -3.03 3.54
CA SER A 63 6.71 -2.38 4.84
C SER A 63 6.30 -3.38 5.91
N ALA A 64 6.50 -3.00 7.18
CA ALA A 64 6.26 -3.86 8.32
C ALA A 64 5.34 -3.19 9.35
N PHE A 65 4.46 -4.00 9.93
CA PHE A 65 3.45 -3.56 10.90
C PHE A 65 3.29 -4.58 12.03
N ILE A 66 3.02 -4.10 13.24
CA ILE A 66 2.43 -4.95 14.28
C ILE A 66 0.94 -5.18 13.95
N ASP A 67 0.54 -6.43 13.78
CA ASP A 67 -0.86 -6.82 13.61
C ASP A 67 -1.43 -7.29 14.95
N HIS A 68 -2.02 -6.35 15.69
CA HIS A 68 -2.64 -6.59 16.99
C HIS A 68 -3.84 -7.54 16.95
N ARG A 69 -4.38 -7.83 15.75
CA ARG A 69 -5.47 -8.79 15.56
C ARG A 69 -4.96 -10.23 15.52
N LEU A 70 -3.64 -10.41 15.38
CA LEU A 70 -2.95 -11.70 15.34
C LEU A 70 -1.93 -11.77 16.49
N ASP A 71 -2.39 -11.53 17.72
CA ASP A 71 -1.58 -11.56 18.95
C ASP A 71 -0.31 -10.68 18.91
N GLY A 72 -0.34 -9.60 18.13
CA GLY A 72 0.80 -8.69 17.98
C GLY A 72 1.94 -9.26 17.14
N ALA A 73 1.64 -10.18 16.21
CA ALA A 73 2.61 -10.66 15.22
C ALA A 73 3.13 -9.51 14.33
N ILE A 74 4.34 -9.66 13.81
CA ILE A 74 4.88 -8.74 12.80
C ILE A 74 4.37 -9.23 11.44
N ARG A 75 3.69 -8.35 10.70
CA ARG A 75 3.27 -8.58 9.32
C ARG A 75 4.14 -7.73 8.41
N VAL A 76 4.87 -8.39 7.51
CA VAL A 76 5.67 -7.71 6.48
C VAL A 76 4.96 -7.85 5.13
N ILE A 77 4.42 -6.74 4.63
CA ILE A 77 3.88 -6.67 3.26
C ILE A 77 5.05 -6.88 2.31
N SER A 78 4.90 -7.86 1.41
CA SER A 78 5.99 -8.36 0.58
C SER A 78 5.51 -8.64 -0.84
N ILE A 79 6.47 -8.76 -1.76
CA ILE A 79 6.25 -9.21 -3.14
C ILE A 79 7.00 -10.53 -3.31
N ILE A 80 6.26 -11.63 -3.43
CA ILE A 80 6.81 -12.99 -3.47
C ILE A 80 6.67 -13.57 -4.88
N LYS A 81 7.72 -14.25 -5.35
CA LYS A 81 7.67 -15.05 -6.58
C LYS A 81 6.98 -16.37 -6.27
N ARG A 82 5.78 -16.55 -6.82
CA ARG A 82 4.85 -17.63 -6.44
C ARG A 82 5.41 -19.04 -6.63
N ASN A 83 6.15 -19.26 -7.71
CA ASN A 83 6.65 -20.59 -8.09
C ASN A 83 8.07 -20.89 -7.58
N ASN A 84 8.65 -20.01 -6.75
CA ASN A 84 10.00 -20.17 -6.21
C ASN A 84 10.07 -19.68 -4.77
N LEU A 85 9.14 -20.16 -3.92
CA LEU A 85 9.14 -19.81 -2.50
C LEU A 85 10.13 -20.71 -1.76
N GLN A 86 11.20 -20.09 -1.29
CA GLN A 86 12.16 -20.72 -0.37
C GLN A 86 11.84 -20.36 1.09
N PRO A 87 12.36 -21.12 2.08
CA PRO A 87 12.17 -20.79 3.50
C PRO A 87 12.64 -19.36 3.80
N LEU A 88 11.78 -18.60 4.47
CA LEU A 88 12.06 -17.24 4.93
C LEU A 88 12.05 -17.18 6.46
N TYR A 89 12.95 -16.36 6.98
CA TYR A 89 13.14 -16.11 8.40
C TYR A 89 13.04 -14.62 8.67
N CYS A 90 12.55 -14.29 9.86
CA CYS A 90 12.37 -12.94 10.33
C CYS A 90 13.42 -12.64 11.39
N VAL A 91 14.29 -11.68 11.12
CA VAL A 91 15.20 -11.11 12.10
C VAL A 91 14.58 -9.81 12.61
N TYR A 92 14.06 -9.83 13.84
CA TYR A 92 13.44 -8.66 14.45
C TYR A 92 14.30 -8.18 15.60
N CYS A 93 14.42 -6.86 15.73
CA CYS A 93 15.29 -6.21 16.71
C CYS A 93 14.50 -5.23 17.56
N THR A 94 14.87 -5.11 18.84
CA THR A 94 14.37 -4.04 19.72
C THR A 94 15.14 -2.73 19.50
N THR A 95 14.70 -1.65 20.15
CA THR A 95 15.42 -0.37 20.21
C THR A 95 16.81 -0.48 20.82
N GLU A 96 17.02 -1.45 21.72
CA GLU A 96 18.32 -1.76 22.35
C GLU A 96 19.18 -2.70 21.48
N HIS A 97 18.73 -2.99 20.25
CA HIS A 97 19.39 -3.87 19.30
C HIS A 97 19.52 -5.34 19.76
N ASP A 98 18.63 -5.83 20.64
CA ASP A 98 18.46 -7.27 20.88
C ASP A 98 17.69 -7.89 19.71
N CYS A 99 18.41 -8.63 18.85
CA CYS A 99 17.84 -9.23 17.65
C CYS A 99 17.59 -10.73 17.82
N LYS A 100 16.43 -11.18 17.36
CA LYS A 100 16.00 -12.59 17.41
C LYS A 100 15.55 -13.05 16.03
N THR A 101 15.72 -14.34 15.78
CA THR A 101 15.35 -14.97 14.52
C THR A 101 14.24 -15.97 14.76
N VAL A 102 13.19 -15.91 13.95
CA VAL A 102 12.07 -16.88 13.92
C VAL A 102 11.76 -17.29 12.48
N GLU A 103 11.18 -18.47 12.32
CA GLU A 103 10.59 -18.88 11.05
C GLU A 103 9.37 -18.00 10.73
N THR A 104 9.08 -17.87 9.43
CA THR A 104 7.94 -17.09 8.94
C THR A 104 6.85 -17.99 8.36
N GLU A 105 5.63 -17.50 8.42
CA GLU A 105 4.50 -18.02 7.67
C GLU A 105 4.26 -17.08 6.48
N VAL A 106 4.44 -17.58 5.25
CA VAL A 106 4.26 -16.78 4.03
C VAL A 106 2.87 -17.02 3.45
N GLN A 107 2.07 -15.98 3.38
CA GLN A 107 0.71 -16.00 2.85
C GLN A 107 0.63 -15.21 1.55
N ILE A 108 0.75 -15.91 0.43
CA ILE A 108 0.53 -15.31 -0.91
C ILE A 108 -0.97 -15.06 -1.07
N HIS A 109 -1.36 -13.83 -1.44
CA HIS A 109 -2.76 -13.49 -1.64
C HIS A 109 -3.34 -14.26 -2.85
N THR A 110 -4.63 -14.60 -2.77
CA THR A 110 -5.23 -15.55 -3.72
C THR A 110 -5.53 -14.94 -5.09
N ASP A 111 -5.81 -13.64 -5.18
CA ASP A 111 -6.26 -12.98 -6.41
C ASP A 111 -5.10 -12.38 -7.22
N HIS A 112 -4.27 -13.26 -7.76
CA HIS A 112 -3.00 -12.90 -8.40
C HIS A 112 -3.05 -12.70 -9.91
N PHE A 113 -4.22 -12.81 -10.55
CA PHE A 113 -4.42 -12.54 -11.99
C PHE A 113 -3.46 -13.30 -12.94
N GLY A 114 -2.94 -14.45 -12.51
CA GLY A 114 -1.94 -15.24 -13.24
C GLY A 114 -0.48 -14.75 -13.18
N PHE A 115 -0.19 -13.58 -12.58
CA PHE A 115 1.16 -13.01 -12.55
C PHE A 115 2.14 -13.82 -11.68
N PRO A 116 3.43 -13.91 -12.06
CA PRO A 116 4.43 -14.71 -11.34
C PRO A 116 4.82 -14.14 -9.97
N PHE A 117 4.84 -12.82 -9.83
CA PHE A 117 5.02 -12.14 -8.54
C PHE A 117 3.69 -11.61 -8.02
N HIS A 118 3.51 -11.67 -6.70
CA HIS A 118 2.27 -11.20 -6.10
C HIS A 118 2.45 -10.66 -4.68
N VAL A 119 1.53 -9.78 -4.27
CA VAL A 119 1.45 -9.31 -2.89
C VAL A 119 1.27 -10.49 -1.94
N SER A 120 2.02 -10.47 -0.85
CA SER A 120 2.02 -11.52 0.16
C SER A 120 2.28 -10.94 1.53
N ASP A 121 1.76 -11.59 2.55
CA ASP A 121 2.09 -11.31 3.94
C ASP A 121 3.15 -12.29 4.42
N VAL A 122 4.32 -11.80 4.83
CA VAL A 122 5.31 -12.60 5.55
C VAL A 122 5.10 -12.35 7.04
N ILE A 123 4.56 -13.34 7.74
CA ILE A 123 4.14 -13.24 9.13
C ILE A 123 5.23 -13.80 10.05
N CYS A 124 5.68 -12.99 11.01
CA CYS A 124 6.57 -13.41 12.08
C CYS A 124 5.79 -13.55 13.39
N LYS A 125 5.78 -14.76 13.95
CA LYS A 125 5.19 -15.04 15.27
C LYS A 125 6.28 -15.37 16.26
N GLY A 126 6.15 -14.89 17.49
CA GLY A 126 7.09 -15.16 18.56
C GLY A 126 6.77 -14.39 19.83
N LYS A 127 7.61 -14.55 20.85
CA LYS A 127 7.40 -13.90 22.15
C LYS A 127 7.81 -12.42 22.09
N ASN A 128 6.97 -11.56 22.65
CA ASN A 128 7.20 -10.12 22.80
C ASN A 128 7.50 -9.39 21.47
N MET A 129 6.80 -9.75 20.38
CA MET A 129 6.97 -9.09 19.08
C MET A 129 6.63 -7.60 19.10
N GLN A 130 5.72 -7.18 19.99
CA GLN A 130 5.29 -5.79 20.12
C GLN A 130 6.41 -4.83 20.59
N SER A 131 7.52 -5.36 21.14
CA SER A 131 8.69 -4.54 21.49
C SER A 131 9.70 -4.40 20.34
N ALA A 132 9.44 -5.02 19.20
CA ALA A 132 10.31 -4.92 18.04
C ALA A 132 10.14 -3.53 17.39
N SER A 133 11.26 -2.91 17.02
CA SER A 133 11.29 -1.64 16.30
C SER A 133 11.62 -1.82 14.82
N HIS A 134 12.37 -2.87 14.49
CA HIS A 134 12.86 -3.13 13.14
C HIS A 134 12.77 -4.61 12.80
N VAL A 135 12.59 -4.90 11.50
CA VAL A 135 12.54 -6.27 10.98
C VAL A 135 13.27 -6.39 9.65
N LEU A 136 13.94 -7.52 9.46
CA LEU A 136 14.52 -7.97 8.20
C LEU A 136 13.97 -9.35 7.87
N ILE A 137 13.62 -9.56 6.60
CA ILE A 137 13.34 -10.90 6.07
C ILE A 137 14.59 -11.44 5.38
N THR A 138 14.94 -12.69 5.65
CA THR A 138 16.16 -13.36 5.14
C THR A 138 15.89 -14.81 4.80
N THR A 139 16.75 -15.39 3.97
CA THR A 139 16.75 -16.81 3.57
C THR A 139 17.66 -17.66 4.46
N HIS A 140 18.43 -17.03 5.34
CA HIS A 140 19.42 -17.68 6.20
C HIS A 140 19.02 -17.57 7.67
N PRO A 141 18.90 -18.69 8.42
CA PRO A 141 18.47 -18.66 9.83
C PRO A 141 19.54 -18.19 10.82
N THR A 142 20.78 -17.98 10.38
CA THR A 142 21.93 -17.82 11.28
C THR A 142 22.04 -16.43 11.90
N LYS A 143 22.14 -16.37 13.23
CA LYS A 143 22.41 -15.17 14.05
C LYS A 143 23.70 -14.41 13.71
N HIS A 144 24.59 -14.98 12.91
CA HIS A 144 25.94 -14.43 12.67
C HIS A 144 26.03 -13.52 11.44
N LEU A 145 24.94 -13.35 10.68
CA LEU A 145 24.88 -12.40 9.57
C LEU A 145 24.06 -11.15 9.95
N TYR A 146 24.43 -10.45 11.03
CA TYR A 146 24.12 -9.01 11.15
C TYR A 146 25.06 -8.24 10.20
N ASN A 147 24.98 -8.57 8.91
CA ASN A 147 25.80 -7.97 7.89
C ASN A 147 25.44 -6.48 7.82
N ILE A 148 26.47 -5.63 7.85
CA ILE A 148 26.37 -4.16 7.75
C ILE A 148 25.62 -3.71 6.48
N ASN A 149 25.44 -4.60 5.51
CA ASN A 149 24.84 -4.31 4.21
C ASN A 149 23.41 -4.87 4.05
N MET A 150 22.71 -5.19 5.15
CA MET A 150 21.29 -5.59 5.09
C MET A 150 20.41 -4.46 5.62
N GLU A 151 19.38 -4.12 4.85
CA GLU A 151 18.44 -3.06 5.20
C GLU A 151 17.29 -3.63 6.02
N TYR A 152 16.97 -3.00 7.15
CA TYR A 152 15.81 -3.34 7.97
C TYR A 152 14.66 -2.39 7.66
N LEU A 153 13.44 -2.92 7.74
CA LEU A 153 12.23 -2.11 7.73
C LEU A 153 11.90 -1.64 9.15
N PRO A 154 11.56 -0.35 9.35
CA PRO A 154 10.94 0.08 10.59
C PRO A 154 9.55 -0.56 10.73
N ILE A 155 9.19 -0.95 11.94
CA ILE A 155 7.89 -1.55 12.25
C ILE A 155 6.93 -0.43 12.69
N ASN A 156 5.79 -0.35 11.99
CA ASN A 156 4.73 0.61 12.26
C ASN A 156 3.58 -0.03 13.08
N ASN A 157 2.57 0.76 13.42
CA ASN A 157 1.41 0.34 14.21
C ASN A 157 1.76 -0.15 15.63
N ASN A 158 2.78 0.43 16.25
CA ASN A 158 3.24 0.02 17.60
C ASN A 158 2.20 0.25 18.71
N LEU A 159 1.22 1.14 18.50
CA LEU A 159 0.17 1.45 19.46
C LEU A 159 -1.21 1.29 18.82
N VAL A 160 -2.11 0.58 19.51
CA VAL A 160 -3.53 0.56 19.19
C VAL A 160 -4.16 1.85 19.71
N THR A 161 -4.91 2.54 18.86
CA THR A 161 -5.65 3.76 19.24
C THR A 161 -6.93 3.87 18.43
N ASP A 162 -7.98 4.38 19.08
CA ASP A 162 -9.23 4.81 18.42
C ASP A 162 -9.27 6.34 18.22
N ASN A 163 -8.26 7.06 18.70
CA ASN A 163 -8.06 8.49 18.43
C ASN A 163 -7.30 8.65 17.11
N PHE A 164 -8.05 8.63 16.01
CA PHE A 164 -7.50 8.72 14.66
C PHE A 164 -7.18 10.16 14.26
N LYS A 165 -6.05 10.34 13.55
CA LYS A 165 -5.68 11.63 12.94
C LYS A 165 -6.67 12.06 11.86
N TYR A 166 -7.23 11.08 11.14
CA TYR A 166 -8.15 11.29 10.04
C TYR A 166 -9.43 10.46 10.23
N ASN A 167 -10.56 11.00 9.80
CA ASN A 167 -11.79 10.25 9.61
C ASN A 167 -11.75 9.48 8.29
N PHE A 168 -11.23 10.10 7.23
CA PHE A 168 -11.11 9.52 5.90
C PHE A 168 -9.74 9.75 5.29
N THR A 169 -9.17 8.65 4.83
CA THR A 169 -8.02 8.64 3.92
C THR A 169 -8.42 7.97 2.60
N VAL A 170 -8.03 8.54 1.47
CA VAL A 170 -8.17 7.89 0.15
C VAL A 170 -6.82 7.32 -0.26
N CYS A 171 -6.75 6.02 -0.47
CA CYS A 171 -5.62 5.34 -1.08
C CYS A 171 -5.88 5.20 -2.58
N ILE A 172 -5.22 6.06 -3.36
CA ILE A 172 -5.32 6.03 -4.82
C ILE A 172 -4.37 4.95 -5.35
N SER A 173 -4.88 4.14 -6.28
CA SER A 173 -4.07 3.21 -7.08
C SER A 173 -2.83 3.91 -7.66
N ASN A 174 -1.76 3.16 -7.85
CA ASN A 174 -0.45 3.71 -8.23
C ASN A 174 -0.47 4.50 -9.56
N LEU A 175 0.32 5.58 -9.62
CA LEU A 175 0.56 6.40 -10.81
C LEU A 175 1.61 5.75 -11.71
N PHE A 176 1.31 5.61 -13.00
CA PHE A 176 2.22 5.06 -14.00
C PHE A 176 2.00 5.69 -15.38
N GLY A 177 2.84 5.30 -16.35
CA GLY A 177 2.65 5.64 -17.77
C GLY A 177 2.68 7.13 -18.08
N SER A 178 3.41 7.93 -17.29
CA SER A 178 3.42 9.40 -17.43
C SER A 178 2.04 10.04 -17.37
N TYR A 179 1.11 9.48 -16.57
CA TYR A 179 -0.25 10.01 -16.39
C TYR A 179 -0.23 11.52 -16.15
N ASN A 180 -1.05 12.27 -16.91
CA ASN A 180 -1.03 13.74 -16.92
C ASN A 180 -2.43 14.36 -17.14
N ASN A 181 -3.47 13.72 -16.63
CA ASN A 181 -4.85 14.22 -16.68
C ASN A 181 -5.10 15.21 -15.52
N VAL A 182 -4.47 16.37 -15.64
CA VAL A 182 -4.32 17.38 -14.59
C VAL A 182 -5.66 17.97 -14.16
N LEU A 183 -6.51 18.37 -15.12
CA LEU A 183 -7.80 18.98 -14.83
C LEU A 183 -8.74 18.01 -14.11
N GLN A 184 -8.82 16.76 -14.57
CA GLN A 184 -9.66 15.73 -13.92
C GLN A 184 -9.15 15.44 -12.50
N PHE A 185 -7.84 15.35 -12.33
CA PHE A 185 -7.26 15.08 -11.01
C PHE A 185 -7.46 16.25 -10.04
N ALA A 186 -7.28 17.51 -10.47
CA ALA A 186 -7.57 18.68 -9.65
C ALA A 186 -9.04 18.71 -9.18
N GLN A 187 -9.98 18.48 -10.11
CA GLN A 187 -11.41 18.40 -9.75
C GLN A 187 -11.70 17.24 -8.79
N THR A 188 -11.05 16.09 -8.97
CA THR A 188 -11.20 14.92 -8.09
C THR A 188 -10.71 15.23 -6.67
N MET A 189 -9.53 15.83 -6.55
CA MET A 189 -8.94 16.19 -5.26
C MET A 189 -9.77 17.27 -4.53
N GLU A 190 -10.19 18.32 -5.23
CA GLU A 190 -11.05 19.34 -4.64
C GLU A 190 -12.44 18.79 -4.30
N MET A 191 -12.99 17.87 -5.12
CA MET A 191 -14.23 17.17 -4.78
C MET A 191 -14.07 16.33 -3.51
N TYR A 192 -12.95 15.60 -3.36
CA TYR A 192 -12.70 14.83 -2.14
C TYR A 192 -12.58 15.71 -0.90
N LYS A 193 -11.95 16.90 -0.99
CA LYS A 193 -11.99 17.90 0.10
C LYS A 193 -13.42 18.29 0.45
N LEU A 194 -14.26 18.59 -0.56
CA LEU A 194 -15.67 18.96 -0.34
C LEU A 194 -16.52 17.80 0.23
N LEU A 195 -16.15 16.56 -0.09
CA LEU A 195 -16.76 15.34 0.44
C LEU A 195 -16.22 14.93 1.82
N GLY A 196 -15.36 15.74 2.43
CA GLY A 196 -14.87 15.55 3.80
C GLY A 196 -13.68 14.59 3.93
N VAL A 197 -13.01 14.24 2.83
CA VAL A 197 -11.71 13.55 2.88
C VAL A 197 -10.68 14.49 3.48
N GLN A 198 -9.81 13.95 4.34
CA GLN A 198 -8.80 14.75 5.05
C GLN A 198 -7.37 14.40 4.62
N HIS A 199 -7.16 13.21 4.06
CA HIS A 199 -5.86 12.75 3.61
C HIS A 199 -6.01 11.91 2.36
N VAL A 200 -5.06 12.04 1.45
CA VAL A 200 -4.97 11.24 0.22
C VAL A 200 -3.57 10.67 0.15
N VAL A 201 -3.44 9.42 -0.27
CA VAL A 201 -2.18 8.72 -0.46
C VAL A 201 -2.09 8.29 -1.90
N ILE A 202 -0.96 8.56 -2.53
CA ILE A 202 -0.70 8.12 -3.90
C ILE A 202 0.67 7.50 -4.02
N TYR A 203 0.73 6.33 -4.65
CA TYR A 203 1.99 5.62 -4.90
C TYR A 203 2.49 6.02 -6.29
N ASN A 204 3.65 6.66 -6.36
CA ASN A 204 4.14 7.28 -7.59
C ASN A 204 5.27 6.47 -8.22
N THR A 205 4.97 5.75 -9.29
CA THR A 205 5.98 5.18 -10.20
C THR A 205 6.40 6.22 -11.24
N SER A 206 5.43 6.83 -11.92
CA SER A 206 5.69 7.91 -12.87
C SER A 206 4.45 8.78 -13.10
N CYS A 207 4.65 10.08 -13.31
CA CYS A 207 3.61 11.02 -13.73
C CYS A 207 4.19 12.07 -14.68
N GLY A 208 3.31 12.72 -15.45
CA GLY A 208 3.67 13.82 -16.33
C GLY A 208 4.11 15.08 -15.57
N ALA A 209 4.79 15.99 -16.27
CA ALA A 209 5.41 17.16 -15.65
C ALA A 209 4.41 18.13 -15.02
N ASP A 210 3.24 18.32 -15.62
CA ASP A 210 2.22 19.22 -15.09
C ASP A 210 1.48 18.60 -13.90
N LEU A 211 1.17 17.31 -13.96
CA LEU A 211 0.64 16.59 -12.80
C LEU A 211 1.64 16.62 -11.65
N LYS A 212 2.95 16.48 -11.91
CA LYS A 212 3.97 16.59 -10.87
C LYS A 212 3.94 17.94 -10.13
N LYS A 213 3.64 19.05 -10.81
CA LYS A 213 3.47 20.36 -10.15
C LYS A 213 2.24 20.36 -9.25
N LEU A 214 1.11 19.84 -9.75
CA LEU A 214 -0.14 19.74 -9.00
C LEU A 214 -0.01 18.83 -7.76
N LEU A 215 0.65 17.68 -7.89
CA LEU A 215 0.91 16.76 -6.77
C LEU A 215 1.74 17.45 -5.67
N LYS A 216 2.81 18.17 -6.05
CA LYS A 216 3.63 18.93 -5.09
C LYS A 216 2.84 19.99 -4.34
N HIS A 217 1.90 20.65 -5.01
CA HIS A 217 1.04 21.63 -4.34
C HIS A 217 0.20 20.95 -3.25
N TYR A 218 -0.51 19.87 -3.57
CA TYR A 218 -1.30 19.14 -2.58
C TYR A 218 -0.48 18.52 -1.45
N GLU A 219 0.74 18.09 -1.74
CA GLU A 219 1.69 17.62 -0.73
C GLU A 219 2.09 18.76 0.22
N SER A 220 2.37 19.96 -0.32
CA SER A 220 2.72 21.12 0.50
C SER A 220 1.58 21.64 1.39
N GLU A 221 0.31 21.42 0.98
CA GLU A 221 -0.87 21.71 1.81
C GLU A 221 -1.10 20.65 2.90
N GLY A 222 -0.39 19.52 2.86
CA GLY A 222 -0.57 18.39 3.76
C GLY A 222 -1.80 17.53 3.46
N PHE A 223 -2.45 17.74 2.31
CA PHE A 223 -3.62 16.95 1.90
C PHE A 223 -3.23 15.66 1.19
N LEU A 224 -2.08 15.64 0.50
CA LEU A 224 -1.58 14.48 -0.24
C LEU A 224 -0.26 13.98 0.33
N GLU A 225 -0.16 12.67 0.57
CA GLU A 225 1.08 11.94 0.81
C GLU A 225 1.51 11.24 -0.49
N ILE A 226 2.70 11.57 -0.98
CA ILE A 226 3.28 10.91 -2.15
C ILE A 226 4.26 9.84 -1.67
N VAL A 227 3.89 8.58 -1.84
CA VAL A 227 4.76 7.44 -1.56
C VAL A 227 5.55 7.12 -2.83
N SER A 228 6.88 7.21 -2.78
CA SER A 228 7.74 6.76 -3.89
C SER A 228 7.49 5.29 -4.18
N TRP A 229 7.25 4.90 -5.44
CA TRP A 229 6.95 3.51 -5.83
C TRP A 229 7.74 3.08 -7.08
N PRO A 230 9.06 2.91 -6.98
CA PRO A 230 9.96 2.66 -8.12
C PRO A 230 9.97 1.17 -8.52
N ILE A 231 8.80 0.56 -8.69
CA ILE A 231 8.62 -0.87 -8.95
C ILE A 231 9.32 -1.33 -10.25
N ASP A 232 9.41 -0.45 -11.24
CA ASP A 232 10.08 -0.62 -12.52
C ASP A 232 11.60 -0.80 -12.41
N LYS A 233 12.20 -0.42 -11.27
CA LYS A 233 13.61 -0.70 -10.99
C LYS A 233 13.87 -2.13 -10.51
N PHE A 234 12.83 -2.82 -10.04
CA PHE A 234 12.95 -4.13 -9.39
C PHE A 234 12.34 -5.27 -10.21
N LEU A 235 11.26 -4.99 -10.93
CA LEU A 235 10.52 -5.96 -11.73
C LEU A 235 10.09 -5.30 -13.05
N ASN A 236 9.62 -6.10 -14.01
CA ASN A 236 8.90 -5.60 -15.18
C ASN A 236 7.39 -5.54 -14.88
N PRO A 237 6.84 -4.45 -14.34
CA PRO A 237 5.42 -4.36 -14.02
C PRO A 237 4.54 -4.44 -15.28
N SER A 238 3.37 -5.07 -15.16
CA SER A 238 2.40 -5.11 -16.24
C SER A 238 1.71 -3.76 -16.45
N PRO A 239 1.50 -3.32 -17.70
CA PRO A 239 0.68 -2.14 -18.00
C PRO A 239 -0.82 -2.40 -17.93
N GLY A 240 -1.26 -3.65 -17.72
CA GLY A 240 -2.68 -4.00 -17.66
C GLY A 240 -2.97 -5.13 -16.68
N TRP A 241 -4.26 -5.42 -16.51
CA TRP A 241 -4.74 -6.40 -15.52
C TRP A 241 -4.66 -7.84 -16.02
N ASN A 242 -4.76 -8.05 -17.34
CA ASN A 242 -4.76 -9.38 -17.94
C ASN A 242 -3.32 -9.84 -18.23
N PHE A 243 -2.84 -10.84 -17.48
CA PHE A 243 -1.51 -11.39 -17.69
C PHE A 243 -1.29 -11.96 -19.10
N GLN A 244 -2.28 -12.61 -19.69
CA GLN A 244 -2.11 -13.21 -21.02
C GLN A 244 -1.94 -12.16 -22.11
N GLU A 245 -2.63 -11.03 -22.00
CA GLU A 245 -2.56 -9.92 -22.94
C GLU A 245 -1.32 -9.05 -22.73
N HIS A 246 -1.08 -8.61 -21.50
CA HIS A 246 -0.09 -7.56 -21.21
C HIS A 246 1.26 -8.08 -20.72
N LYS A 247 1.34 -9.35 -20.29
CA LYS A 247 2.55 -9.98 -19.72
C LYS A 247 3.11 -9.14 -18.55
N GLY A 248 4.37 -9.37 -18.18
CA GLY A 248 5.03 -8.73 -17.05
C GLY A 248 5.05 -9.60 -15.80
N ASP A 249 5.77 -9.13 -14.80
CA ASP A 249 6.09 -9.88 -13.57
C ASP A 249 5.04 -9.68 -12.49
N LEU A 250 4.47 -8.47 -12.41
CA LEU A 250 3.57 -8.04 -11.33
C LEU A 250 2.34 -7.32 -11.90
N HIS A 251 1.17 -7.65 -11.36
CA HIS A 251 -0.11 -7.07 -11.76
C HIS A 251 -0.12 -5.54 -11.64
N TYR A 252 -0.44 -4.87 -12.75
CA TYR A 252 -0.78 -3.44 -12.84
C TYR A 252 0.13 -2.53 -11.99
N TYR A 253 1.45 -2.59 -12.22
CA TYR A 253 2.46 -1.80 -11.49
C TYR A 253 2.41 -1.95 -9.95
N GLY A 254 1.93 -3.09 -9.46
CA GLY A 254 1.88 -3.39 -8.04
C GLY A 254 0.66 -2.82 -7.31
N GLN A 255 -0.43 -2.50 -8.02
CA GLN A 255 -1.67 -1.97 -7.44
C GLN A 255 -2.12 -2.73 -6.17
N LEU A 256 -2.10 -4.05 -6.19
CA LEU A 256 -2.53 -4.85 -5.03
C LEU A 256 -1.56 -4.76 -3.86
N VAL A 257 -0.26 -4.59 -4.13
CA VAL A 257 0.74 -4.35 -3.10
C VAL A 257 0.47 -3.02 -2.41
N THR A 258 0.25 -1.95 -3.20
CA THR A 258 0.03 -0.60 -2.67
C THR A 258 -1.30 -0.48 -1.93
N LEU A 259 -2.37 -1.11 -2.42
CA LEU A 259 -3.67 -1.10 -1.73
C LEU A 259 -3.59 -1.79 -0.37
N ASN A 260 -2.99 -2.97 -0.30
CA ASN A 260 -2.80 -3.67 0.97
C ASN A 260 -1.88 -2.87 1.91
N GLU A 261 -0.76 -2.34 1.41
CA GLU A 261 0.14 -1.51 2.22
C GLU A 261 -0.55 -0.29 2.82
N CYS A 262 -1.38 0.39 2.03
CA CYS A 262 -2.06 1.61 2.45
C CYS A 262 -3.08 1.35 3.57
N ILE A 263 -3.78 0.20 3.55
CA ILE A 263 -4.68 -0.24 4.63
C ILE A 263 -3.92 -0.31 5.96
N TYR A 264 -2.76 -0.99 5.97
CA TYR A 264 -1.98 -1.16 7.19
C TYR A 264 -1.31 0.14 7.63
N ARG A 265 -0.78 0.93 6.69
CA ARG A 265 -0.21 2.26 6.96
C ARG A 265 -1.18 3.17 7.70
N HIS A 266 -2.46 3.12 7.34
CA HIS A 266 -3.49 3.99 7.89
C HIS A 266 -4.40 3.31 8.93
N MET A 267 -4.08 2.08 9.36
CA MET A 267 -4.94 1.29 10.25
C MET A 267 -5.30 1.98 11.57
N TYR A 268 -4.33 2.64 12.18
CA TYR A 268 -4.49 3.41 13.42
C TYR A 268 -4.32 4.92 13.20
N GLN A 269 -4.34 5.37 11.95
CA GLN A 269 -4.31 6.80 11.60
C GLN A 269 -5.65 7.29 11.05
N SER A 270 -6.45 6.40 10.47
CA SER A 270 -7.71 6.74 9.80
C SER A 270 -8.87 5.89 10.30
N ARG A 271 -10.05 6.51 10.50
CA ARG A 271 -11.27 5.76 10.81
C ARG A 271 -11.70 4.90 9.63
N TYR A 272 -11.70 5.47 8.43
CA TYR A 272 -12.01 4.79 7.18
C TYR A 272 -10.92 5.03 6.14
N VAL A 273 -10.72 4.02 5.30
CA VAL A 273 -9.83 4.07 4.14
C VAL A 273 -10.66 3.78 2.89
N LEU A 274 -10.61 4.67 1.91
CA LEU A 274 -11.21 4.47 0.60
C LEU A 274 -10.13 3.96 -0.37
N LEU A 275 -10.34 2.77 -0.96
CA LEU A 275 -9.48 2.18 -1.97
C LEU A 275 -10.07 2.47 -3.36
N ASN A 276 -9.42 3.33 -4.15
CA ASN A 276 -10.05 3.91 -5.33
C ASN A 276 -9.06 4.18 -6.46
N ASP A 277 -9.53 4.24 -7.71
CA ASP A 277 -8.69 4.67 -8.83
C ASP A 277 -8.66 6.21 -8.94
N ILE A 278 -7.71 6.73 -9.71
CA ILE A 278 -7.42 8.17 -9.79
C ILE A 278 -8.49 8.96 -10.56
N ASP A 279 -9.25 8.30 -11.42
CA ASP A 279 -10.26 8.87 -12.32
C ASP A 279 -11.70 8.60 -11.83
N GLU A 280 -11.85 8.17 -10.58
CA GLU A 280 -13.09 7.75 -9.96
C GLU A 280 -13.40 8.64 -8.73
N ILE A 281 -14.67 9.02 -8.55
CA ILE A 281 -15.13 9.76 -7.35
C ILE A 281 -16.22 8.94 -6.67
N ILE A 282 -16.03 8.56 -5.41
CA ILE A 282 -17.09 7.98 -4.58
C ILE A 282 -18.05 9.08 -4.15
N MET A 283 -19.26 9.06 -4.69
CA MET A 283 -20.22 10.14 -4.54
C MET A 283 -21.44 9.71 -3.73
N PRO A 284 -21.70 10.30 -2.54
CA PRO A 284 -22.95 10.12 -1.82
C PRO A 284 -24.09 10.94 -2.45
N TYR A 285 -25.26 10.33 -2.59
CA TYR A 285 -26.45 10.93 -3.20
C TYR A 285 -27.54 11.29 -2.19
N LYS A 286 -27.51 10.67 -1.00
CA LYS A 286 -28.43 10.99 0.11
C LYS A 286 -27.79 11.80 1.24
N TYR A 287 -26.47 11.99 1.19
CA TYR A 287 -25.71 12.69 2.22
C TYR A 287 -24.81 13.75 1.59
N SER A 288 -24.50 14.78 2.38
CA SER A 288 -23.67 15.90 1.95
C SER A 288 -22.20 15.51 1.76
N ASN A 289 -21.71 14.49 2.49
CA ASN A 289 -20.31 14.07 2.51
C ASN A 289 -20.17 12.58 2.87
N LEU A 290 -18.95 12.04 2.78
CA LEU A 290 -18.66 10.63 3.06
C LEU A 290 -18.78 10.28 4.55
N GLN A 291 -18.53 11.24 5.44
CA GLN A 291 -18.65 11.05 6.89
C GLN A 291 -20.10 10.75 7.30
N SER A 292 -21.05 11.57 6.87
CA SER A 292 -22.47 11.34 7.16
C SER A 292 -23.00 10.06 6.50
N LEU A 293 -22.50 9.69 5.32
CA LEU A 293 -22.79 8.39 4.70
C LEU A 293 -22.33 7.25 5.63
N MET A 294 -21.09 7.30 6.11
CA MET A 294 -20.53 6.22 6.93
C MET A 294 -21.09 6.17 8.35
N GLU A 295 -21.51 7.30 8.92
CA GLU A 295 -22.22 7.34 10.21
C GLU A 295 -23.53 6.57 10.15
N ASP A 296 -24.33 6.76 9.10
CA ASP A 296 -25.58 6.05 8.89
C ASP A 296 -25.35 4.56 8.63
N LEU A 297 -24.45 4.23 7.70
CA LEU A 297 -24.15 2.83 7.35
C LEU A 297 -23.60 2.02 8.54
N GLN A 298 -22.75 2.63 9.37
CA GLN A 298 -22.19 1.94 10.54
C GLN A 298 -23.14 1.89 11.73
N SER A 299 -24.06 2.85 11.84
CA SER A 299 -25.11 2.80 12.85
C SER A 299 -26.15 1.71 12.52
N ALA A 300 -26.41 1.45 11.24
CA ALA A 300 -27.29 0.37 10.79
C ALA A 300 -26.72 -1.03 11.10
N ASP A 301 -25.42 -1.25 10.87
CA ASP A 301 -24.74 -2.50 11.22
C ASP A 301 -23.24 -2.26 11.48
N PRO A 302 -22.85 -2.10 12.76
CA PRO A 302 -21.46 -1.89 13.16
C PRO A 302 -20.55 -3.09 12.90
N SER A 303 -21.10 -4.26 12.54
CA SER A 303 -20.31 -5.47 12.26
C SER A 303 -19.63 -5.38 10.88
N ASN A 304 -20.14 -4.56 9.97
CA ASN A 304 -19.55 -4.37 8.65
C ASN A 304 -18.15 -3.74 8.73
N GLY A 305 -17.25 -4.26 7.89
CA GLY A 305 -15.89 -3.78 7.72
C GLY A 305 -15.59 -3.25 6.33
N VAL A 306 -16.40 -3.64 5.35
CA VAL A 306 -16.21 -3.33 3.93
C VAL A 306 -17.53 -2.83 3.36
N PHE A 307 -17.49 -1.70 2.67
CA PHE A 307 -18.64 -1.08 2.03
C PHE A 307 -18.35 -0.97 0.54
N LEU A 308 -19.05 -1.75 -0.28
CA LEU A 308 -18.83 -1.87 -1.72
C LEU A 308 -19.71 -0.86 -2.46
N ILE A 309 -19.10 -0.03 -3.31
CA ILE A 309 -19.76 1.03 -4.08
C ILE A 309 -19.64 0.70 -5.56
N GLU A 310 -20.79 0.64 -6.25
CA GLU A 310 -20.88 0.25 -7.66
C GLU A 310 -20.37 1.32 -8.62
N ASN A 311 -19.66 0.88 -9.68
CA ASN A 311 -19.15 1.75 -10.71
C ASN A 311 -20.24 2.23 -11.69
N HIS A 312 -20.22 3.51 -12.05
CA HIS A 312 -21.06 4.06 -13.11
C HIS A 312 -20.27 4.95 -14.07
N ILE A 313 -20.37 4.61 -15.36
CA ILE A 313 -19.60 5.23 -16.42
C ILE A 313 -20.30 6.49 -16.92
N PHE A 314 -19.52 7.57 -16.98
CA PHE A 314 -19.86 8.83 -17.63
C PHE A 314 -18.97 8.95 -18.87
N PRO A 315 -19.49 8.69 -20.08
CA PRO A 315 -18.69 8.73 -21.29
C PRO A 315 -18.07 10.11 -21.51
N LYS A 316 -16.74 10.17 -21.58
CA LYS A 316 -15.99 11.41 -21.88
C LYS A 316 -16.26 11.98 -23.27
N THR A 317 -17.00 11.25 -24.11
CA THR A 317 -17.45 11.68 -25.44
C THR A 317 -18.81 12.38 -25.41
N GLN A 318 -19.50 12.38 -24.27
CA GLN A 318 -20.83 12.95 -24.11
C GLN A 318 -20.75 14.18 -23.20
N PHE A 319 -21.03 15.33 -23.78
CA PHE A 319 -20.98 16.64 -23.12
C PHE A 319 -22.39 17.13 -22.84
N GLU A 320 -22.56 17.84 -21.73
CA GLU A 320 -23.73 18.67 -21.46
C GLU A 320 -23.96 19.68 -22.60
N ASP A 321 -25.23 19.95 -22.92
CA ASP A 321 -25.59 20.60 -24.19
C ASP A 321 -25.40 22.12 -24.20
N SER A 322 -25.40 22.75 -23.02
CA SER A 322 -25.40 24.21 -22.90
C SER A 322 -24.02 24.83 -23.09
N GLY A 323 -22.94 24.04 -22.95
CA GLY A 323 -21.58 24.57 -22.91
C GLY A 323 -21.27 25.40 -21.66
N LYS A 324 -22.12 25.32 -20.63
CA LYS A 324 -21.99 26.03 -19.34
C LYS A 324 -20.61 25.85 -18.71
N PHE A 325 -19.99 24.69 -18.86
CA PHE A 325 -18.71 24.38 -18.23
C PHE A 325 -17.51 24.46 -19.19
N LYS A 326 -17.69 24.91 -20.43
CA LYS A 326 -16.59 25.17 -21.37
C LYS A 326 -15.86 26.45 -20.99
N ARG A 327 -14.84 26.32 -20.13
CA ARG A 327 -14.08 27.43 -19.58
C ARG A 327 -12.82 27.71 -20.39
N GLU A 328 -12.68 28.94 -20.88
CA GLU A 328 -11.49 29.36 -21.64
C GLU A 328 -10.22 29.30 -20.76
N GLU A 329 -10.35 29.51 -19.45
CA GLU A 329 -9.26 29.41 -18.48
C GLU A 329 -8.67 27.99 -18.43
N TRP A 330 -9.50 26.96 -18.65
CA TRP A 330 -9.09 25.56 -18.57
C TRP A 330 -8.69 24.95 -19.91
N LYS A 331 -8.85 25.69 -21.02
CA LYS A 331 -8.63 25.21 -22.38
C LYS A 331 -7.24 24.63 -22.65
N ASN A 332 -6.21 25.17 -21.98
CA ASN A 332 -4.82 24.72 -22.12
C ASN A 332 -4.36 23.83 -20.95
N ILE A 333 -5.25 23.44 -20.04
CA ILE A 333 -4.95 22.53 -18.95
C ILE A 333 -5.24 21.11 -19.44
N SER A 334 -4.24 20.23 -19.41
CA SER A 334 -4.43 18.85 -19.87
C SER A 334 -5.44 18.11 -19.00
N GLY A 335 -6.34 17.36 -19.63
CA GLY A 335 -7.27 16.48 -18.93
C GLY A 335 -8.73 16.76 -19.17
N ILE A 336 -9.58 16.01 -18.48
CA ILE A 336 -11.03 16.04 -18.65
C ILE A 336 -11.68 16.97 -17.62
N ASN A 337 -12.61 17.81 -18.08
CA ASN A 337 -13.47 18.61 -17.22
C ASN A 337 -14.68 17.78 -16.79
N ILE A 338 -14.72 17.29 -15.55
CA ILE A 338 -15.79 16.37 -15.11
C ILE A 338 -17.16 17.07 -15.08
N MET A 339 -17.18 18.40 -14.97
CA MET A 339 -18.43 19.19 -14.93
C MET A 339 -19.17 19.16 -16.26
N GLU A 340 -18.49 18.87 -17.37
CA GLU A 340 -19.11 18.72 -18.69
C GLU A 340 -19.79 17.36 -18.90
N HIS A 341 -19.54 16.37 -18.02
CA HIS A 341 -19.95 14.98 -18.21
C HIS A 341 -21.02 14.56 -17.19
N ILE A 342 -22.27 14.84 -17.52
CA ILE A 342 -23.46 14.49 -16.70
C ILE A 342 -24.30 13.35 -17.27
N TYR A 343 -23.90 12.80 -18.42
CA TYR A 343 -24.60 11.69 -19.06
C TYR A 343 -23.97 10.38 -18.60
N ARG A 344 -24.75 9.55 -17.91
CA ARG A 344 -24.34 8.27 -17.33
C ARG A 344 -24.91 7.12 -18.15
N GLU A 345 -24.08 6.12 -18.40
CA GLU A 345 -24.52 4.88 -19.04
C GLU A 345 -25.54 4.09 -18.18
N PRO A 346 -26.51 3.40 -18.82
CA PRO A 346 -27.39 2.45 -18.13
C PRO A 346 -26.61 1.27 -17.55
N GLU A 347 -27.22 0.57 -16.60
CA GLU A 347 -26.68 -0.67 -16.05
C GLU A 347 -26.52 -1.73 -17.15
N ARG A 348 -25.36 -2.40 -17.18
CA ARG A 348 -25.05 -3.49 -18.10
C ARG A 348 -25.58 -4.81 -17.53
N LYS A 349 -26.82 -5.17 -17.87
CA LYS A 349 -27.45 -6.43 -17.43
C LYS A 349 -26.58 -7.64 -17.76
N ASN A 350 -26.48 -8.59 -16.83
CA ASN A 350 -25.69 -9.82 -16.95
C ASN A 350 -24.18 -9.62 -17.12
N VAL A 351 -23.67 -8.41 -16.85
CA VAL A 351 -22.24 -8.13 -16.85
C VAL A 351 -21.84 -7.72 -15.44
N TYR A 352 -20.74 -8.28 -14.94
CA TYR A 352 -20.18 -7.88 -13.65
C TYR A 352 -19.89 -6.37 -13.64
N ASN A 353 -20.43 -5.67 -12.63
CA ASN A 353 -20.14 -4.27 -12.39
C ASN A 353 -19.07 -4.15 -11.29
N PRO A 354 -17.85 -3.71 -11.61
CA PRO A 354 -16.80 -3.59 -10.61
C PRO A 354 -17.19 -2.59 -9.53
N THR A 355 -16.81 -2.90 -8.30
CA THR A 355 -16.96 -2.02 -7.14
C THR A 355 -15.62 -1.44 -6.74
N LYS A 356 -15.66 -0.34 -6.00
CA LYS A 356 -14.58 0.11 -5.10
C LYS A 356 -15.09 0.05 -3.67
N MET A 357 -14.22 0.32 -2.70
CA MET A 357 -14.59 0.09 -1.31
C MET A 357 -14.12 1.17 -0.36
N ILE A 358 -15.02 1.53 0.55
CA ILE A 358 -14.65 2.15 1.82
C ILE A 358 -14.49 1.01 2.83
N VAL A 359 -13.37 0.99 3.55
CA VAL A 359 -13.08 -0.04 4.53
C VAL A 359 -12.79 0.56 5.90
N ASN A 360 -13.19 -0.14 6.94
CA ASN A 360 -12.56 -0.01 8.25
C ASN A 360 -11.23 -0.79 8.18
N PRO A 361 -10.06 -0.14 8.19
CA PRO A 361 -8.80 -0.83 7.94
C PRO A 361 -8.48 -1.89 9.01
N ARG A 362 -8.96 -1.70 10.25
CA ARG A 362 -8.80 -2.68 11.34
C ARG A 362 -9.62 -3.95 11.09
N LYS A 363 -10.59 -3.91 10.19
CA LYS A 363 -11.44 -5.05 9.81
C LYS A 363 -11.06 -5.68 8.46
N VAL A 364 -10.01 -5.24 7.78
CA VAL A 364 -9.56 -5.86 6.52
C VAL A 364 -8.17 -6.44 6.71
N GLU A 365 -7.99 -7.71 6.36
CA GLU A 365 -6.70 -8.38 6.41
C GLU A 365 -6.02 -8.38 5.03
N GLN A 366 -6.78 -8.69 3.97
CA GLN A 366 -6.29 -8.76 2.60
C GLN A 366 -7.35 -8.20 1.65
N THR A 367 -6.92 -7.43 0.65
CA THR A 367 -7.82 -6.87 -0.38
C THR A 367 -7.36 -7.20 -1.80
N SER A 368 -8.32 -7.26 -2.72
CA SER A 368 -8.12 -7.14 -4.16
C SER A 368 -8.54 -5.74 -4.64
N VAL A 369 -8.66 -5.54 -5.95
CA VAL A 369 -9.05 -4.29 -6.61
C VAL A 369 -10.52 -3.95 -6.38
N HIS A 370 -11.40 -4.97 -6.37
CA HIS A 370 -12.85 -4.79 -6.34
C HIS A 370 -13.55 -5.40 -5.13
N SER A 371 -12.87 -6.24 -4.35
CA SER A 371 -13.41 -6.93 -3.17
C SER A 371 -12.32 -7.17 -2.12
N SER A 372 -12.71 -7.36 -0.87
CA SER A 372 -11.80 -7.91 0.15
C SER A 372 -11.59 -9.41 -0.09
N LEU A 373 -10.37 -9.89 0.16
CA LEU A 373 -10.05 -11.33 0.11
C LEU A 373 -10.21 -11.97 1.49
N LYS A 374 -9.82 -11.24 2.55
CA LYS A 374 -9.98 -11.62 3.95
C LYS A 374 -10.32 -10.39 4.77
N ASN A 375 -11.38 -10.47 5.56
CA ASN A 375 -11.83 -9.39 6.43
C ASN A 375 -12.53 -9.95 7.67
N PHE A 376 -12.52 -9.16 8.73
CA PHE A 376 -13.24 -9.39 9.97
C PHE A 376 -14.59 -8.68 9.88
N GLY A 377 -15.69 -9.43 9.94
CA GLY A 377 -17.05 -8.88 9.86
C GLY A 377 -17.65 -8.88 8.45
N GLY A 378 -18.78 -8.18 8.30
CA GLY A 378 -19.56 -8.21 7.06
C GLY A 378 -19.02 -7.30 5.95
N SER A 379 -19.47 -7.60 4.72
CA SER A 379 -19.36 -6.73 3.57
C SER A 379 -20.75 -6.25 3.18
N TYR A 380 -20.92 -4.95 3.01
CA TYR A 380 -22.19 -4.33 2.68
C TYR A 380 -22.15 -3.71 1.28
N HIS A 381 -23.05 -4.14 0.39
CA HIS A 381 -23.24 -3.49 -0.91
C HIS A 381 -24.08 -2.24 -0.72
N VAL A 382 -23.47 -1.07 -0.93
CA VAL A 382 -24.16 0.21 -0.78
C VAL A 382 -25.15 0.38 -1.94
N PRO A 383 -26.45 0.62 -1.68
CA PRO A 383 -27.44 0.72 -2.75
C PRO A 383 -27.15 1.87 -3.73
N PHE A 384 -27.42 1.63 -5.02
CA PHE A 384 -27.23 2.59 -6.12
C PHE A 384 -27.76 4.01 -5.86
N ASN A 385 -28.91 4.13 -5.19
CA ASN A 385 -29.54 5.42 -4.87
C ASN A 385 -28.93 6.11 -3.64
N VAL A 386 -28.00 5.46 -2.95
CA VAL A 386 -27.33 5.96 -1.74
C VAL A 386 -25.94 6.49 -2.07
N CYS A 387 -25.12 5.69 -2.75
CA CYS A 387 -23.77 6.06 -3.16
C CYS A 387 -23.37 5.30 -4.44
N ARG A 388 -22.61 5.95 -5.32
CA ARG A 388 -22.06 5.34 -6.54
C ARG A 388 -20.74 6.00 -6.93
N ILE A 389 -19.95 5.30 -7.75
CA ILE A 389 -18.75 5.89 -8.36
C ILE A 389 -19.17 6.74 -9.55
N VAL A 390 -18.67 7.98 -9.61
CA VAL A 390 -18.66 8.80 -10.83
C VAL A 390 -17.35 8.52 -11.56
N HIS A 391 -17.42 7.78 -12.66
CA HIS A 391 -16.24 7.39 -13.46
C HIS A 391 -16.30 8.03 -14.85
N VAL A 392 -15.66 9.18 -15.01
CA VAL A 392 -15.60 9.89 -16.29
C VAL A 392 -14.47 9.32 -17.14
N ARG A 393 -14.81 8.51 -18.13
CA ARG A 393 -13.82 7.77 -18.95
C ARG A 393 -14.36 7.40 -20.34
N VAL A 394 -13.57 6.64 -21.11
CA VAL A 394 -14.03 6.05 -22.37
C VAL A 394 -15.31 5.21 -22.13
N PRO A 395 -16.33 5.33 -22.99
CA PRO A 395 -17.57 4.56 -22.85
C PRO A 395 -17.33 3.05 -22.85
N LEU A 396 -18.14 2.34 -22.08
CA LEU A 396 -18.25 0.87 -22.17
C LEU A 396 -19.39 0.46 -23.10
N GLN A 397 -20.37 1.33 -23.34
CA GLN A 397 -21.50 1.12 -24.25
C GLN A 397 -21.55 2.22 -25.32
N GLY A 398 -20.47 2.37 -26.10
CA GLY A 398 -20.31 3.43 -27.09
C GLY A 398 -21.28 3.39 -28.29
N HIS A 399 -22.14 2.37 -28.38
CA HIS A 399 -23.21 2.28 -29.37
C HIS A 399 -24.47 3.08 -28.98
N LEU A 400 -24.60 3.46 -27.70
CA LEU A 400 -25.75 4.19 -27.20
C LEU A 400 -25.75 5.63 -27.71
N THR A 401 -26.93 6.12 -28.09
CA THR A 401 -27.15 7.54 -28.37
C THR A 401 -27.26 8.34 -27.07
N LYS A 402 -27.18 9.67 -27.14
CA LYS A 402 -27.28 10.54 -25.96
C LYS A 402 -28.63 10.39 -25.25
N GLU A 403 -29.70 10.16 -26.02
CA GLU A 403 -31.07 9.97 -25.53
C GLU A 403 -31.26 8.67 -24.72
N GLU A 404 -30.38 7.69 -24.91
CA GLU A 404 -30.37 6.42 -24.17
C GLU A 404 -29.58 6.50 -22.85
N LEU A 405 -28.92 7.65 -22.59
CA LEU A 405 -28.16 7.90 -21.36
C LEU A 405 -29.01 8.59 -20.30
N PHE A 406 -28.63 8.39 -19.04
CA PHE A 406 -29.29 9.04 -17.92
C PHE A 406 -28.59 10.33 -17.51
N VAL A 407 -29.36 11.39 -17.31
CA VAL A 407 -28.83 12.63 -16.74
C VAL A 407 -28.57 12.45 -15.25
N ASP A 408 -27.34 12.72 -14.82
CA ASP A 408 -26.89 12.71 -13.45
C ASP A 408 -26.04 13.95 -13.18
N LYS A 409 -26.63 14.93 -12.49
CA LYS A 409 -26.06 16.26 -12.23
C LYS A 409 -25.45 16.40 -10.83
N ARG A 410 -25.24 15.30 -10.09
CA ARG A 410 -24.80 15.40 -8.69
C ARG A 410 -23.49 16.17 -8.50
N VAL A 411 -22.56 16.08 -9.45
CA VAL A 411 -21.31 16.89 -9.41
C VAL A 411 -21.58 18.40 -9.46
N TRP A 412 -22.70 18.84 -10.05
CA TRP A 412 -23.07 20.25 -10.12
C TRP A 412 -23.54 20.83 -8.79
N ASP A 413 -23.97 20.00 -7.83
CA ASP A 413 -24.33 20.48 -6.49
C ASP A 413 -23.13 21.13 -5.77
N PHE A 414 -21.92 20.83 -6.22
CA PHE A 414 -20.66 21.37 -5.68
C PHE A 414 -20.08 22.51 -6.52
N GLU A 415 -20.71 22.90 -7.62
CA GLU A 415 -20.20 23.88 -8.60
C GLU A 415 -19.61 25.13 -7.95
N ASN A 416 -20.40 25.78 -7.09
CA ASN A 416 -20.05 27.06 -6.47
C ASN A 416 -18.77 27.00 -5.61
N ASN A 417 -18.42 25.82 -5.09
CA ASN A 417 -17.21 25.62 -4.31
C ASN A 417 -16.09 24.99 -5.15
N LEU A 418 -16.42 24.03 -6.01
CA LEU A 418 -15.45 23.25 -6.78
C LEU A 418 -14.72 24.13 -7.79
N ILE A 419 -15.45 24.94 -8.57
CA ILE A 419 -14.87 25.77 -9.62
C ILE A 419 -13.82 26.75 -9.06
N PRO A 420 -14.14 27.59 -8.05
CA PRO A 420 -13.17 28.53 -7.49
C PRO A 420 -11.97 27.81 -6.83
N ASN A 421 -12.22 26.65 -6.21
CA ASN A 421 -11.16 25.86 -5.60
C ASN A 421 -10.17 25.33 -6.64
N VAL A 422 -10.66 24.77 -7.74
CA VAL A 422 -9.82 24.28 -8.85
C VAL A 422 -9.03 25.42 -9.49
N ASP A 423 -9.66 26.58 -9.74
CA ASP A 423 -8.97 27.75 -10.28
C ASP A 423 -7.81 28.20 -9.38
N ARG A 424 -8.07 28.30 -8.08
CA ARG A 424 -7.06 28.66 -7.09
C ARG A 424 -5.91 27.64 -7.07
N THR A 425 -6.22 26.35 -7.03
CA THR A 425 -5.20 25.29 -7.01
C THR A 425 -4.36 25.27 -8.28
N LEU A 426 -4.96 25.45 -9.46
CA LEU A 426 -4.21 25.52 -10.72
C LEU A 426 -3.29 26.74 -10.77
N LYS A 427 -3.72 27.90 -10.23
CA LYS A 427 -2.88 29.09 -10.08
C LYS A 427 -1.70 28.85 -9.13
N LEU A 428 -1.99 28.35 -7.92
CA LEU A 428 -0.96 28.06 -6.91
C LEU A 428 0.04 26.98 -7.35
N SER A 429 -0.38 26.08 -8.24
CA SER A 429 0.49 25.07 -8.86
C SER A 429 1.32 25.59 -10.04
N GLY A 430 1.14 26.85 -10.44
CA GLY A 430 1.81 27.46 -11.60
C GLY A 430 1.33 26.92 -12.96
N LEU A 431 0.10 26.40 -13.02
CA LEU A 431 -0.51 25.81 -14.22
C LEU A 431 -1.50 26.77 -14.89
N LEU A 432 -2.15 27.63 -14.11
CA LEU A 432 -3.04 28.68 -14.61
C LEU A 432 -2.43 30.05 -14.30
N LYS A 433 -2.48 30.97 -15.26
CA LYS A 433 -2.00 32.35 -15.06
C LYS A 433 -2.98 33.12 -14.19
N ASP A 434 -2.47 34.08 -13.42
CA ASP A 434 -3.34 35.03 -12.75
C ASP A 434 -4.12 35.85 -13.78
N SER A 435 -5.40 36.03 -13.49
CA SER A 435 -6.29 36.90 -14.23
C SER A 435 -5.75 38.32 -14.02
N SER A 436 -5.17 38.91 -15.07
CA SER A 436 -4.66 40.29 -15.06
C SER A 436 -5.76 41.31 -14.82
#